data_AF-A0A7S2WC37-F1
#
_entry.id   AF-A0A7S2WC37-F1
#
_cell.length_a   1.000
_cell.length_b   1.000
_cell.length_c   1.000
_cell.angle_alpha   90.00
_cell.angle_beta   90.00
_cell.angle_gamma   90.00
#
_symmetry.space_group_name_H-M   'P 1'
#
loop_
_entity.id
_entity.type
_entity.pdbx_description
1 polymer ?
#
loop_
_entity_poly.entity_id
_entity_poly.type
_entity_poly.pdbx_seq_one_letter_code
_entity_poly.pdbx_strand_id
1 'polypeptide(L)'
;MVLRADEAERAIESLHELQVSSVGESGWMKQHVLLQKLNLQAHESVQANADNFVLELLVTHDKLTVVLHELLVIEAWREKVLANEQVRKHLAKSCSIRGYHAAYQEGAICNLLEVVLYHAAYQEGAICNLLEVVLY
;
A
#
# COMPACT_ATOMS: atom_id res chain seq x y z
N MET A 1 9.18 8.31 10.97
CA MET A 1 8.78 8.14 12.38
C MET A 1 8.45 6.68 12.51
N VAL A 2 9.29 5.95 13.24
CA VAL A 2 9.15 4.51 13.51
C VAL A 2 7.81 4.28 14.22
N LEU A 3 7.00 3.36 13.70
CA LEU A 3 5.78 2.91 14.36
C LEU A 3 6.17 1.94 15.47
N ARG A 4 5.60 2.09 16.67
CA ARG A 4 5.69 1.01 17.65
C ARG A 4 4.91 -0.21 17.17
N ALA A 5 5.30 -1.40 17.59
CA ALA A 5 4.64 -2.64 17.16
C ALA A 5 3.11 -2.61 17.38
N ASP A 6 2.66 -2.07 18.51
CA ASP A 6 1.24 -1.91 18.85
C ASP A 6 0.52 -0.87 17.97
N GLU A 7 1.23 0.16 17.52
CA GLU A 7 0.70 1.15 16.58
C GLU A 7 0.59 0.59 15.16
N ALA A 8 1.55 -0.23 14.75
CA ALA A 8 1.55 -0.92 13.48
C ALA A 8 0.43 -1.96 13.40
N GLU A 9 0.21 -2.73 14.47
CA GLU A 9 -0.89 -3.69 14.56
C GLU A 9 -2.25 -3.00 14.43
N ARG A 10 -2.51 -1.96 15.22
CA ARG A 10 -3.76 -1.17 15.09
C ARG A 10 -3.93 -0.54 13.71
N ALA A 11 -2.82 -0.11 13.08
CA ALA A 11 -2.86 0.42 11.72
C ALA A 11 -3.30 -0.65 10.73
N ILE A 12 -2.71 -1.85 10.81
CA ILE A 12 -3.02 -2.99 9.95
C ILE A 12 -4.47 -3.44 10.14
N GLU A 13 -4.93 -3.62 11.39
CA GLU A 13 -6.32 -4.01 11.68
C GLU A 13 -7.35 -3.05 11.04
N SER A 14 -7.04 -1.75 11.03
CA SER A 14 -7.91 -0.71 10.47
C SER A 14 -7.98 -0.66 8.94
N LEU A 15 -7.07 -1.36 8.24
CA LEU A 15 -7.06 -1.43 6.78
C LEU A 15 -8.34 -2.11 6.28
N HIS A 16 -8.94 -1.55 5.25
CA HIS A 16 -10.12 -2.11 4.60
C HIS A 16 -10.13 -1.79 3.11
N GLU A 17 -10.88 -2.58 2.35
CA GLU A 17 -11.03 -2.35 0.92
C GLU A 17 -11.73 -1.03 0.63
N LEU A 18 -11.12 -0.24 -0.25
CA LEU A 18 -11.66 1.03 -0.72
C LEU A 18 -12.05 0.93 -2.19
N GLN A 19 -13.03 1.71 -2.61
CA GLN A 19 -13.50 1.72 -4.00
C GLN A 19 -12.73 2.76 -4.81
N VAL A 20 -12.60 2.56 -6.12
CA VAL A 20 -11.94 3.51 -7.04
C VAL A 20 -12.55 4.92 -6.94
N SER A 21 -13.85 5.02 -6.71
CA SER A 21 -14.54 6.31 -6.53
C SER A 21 -14.13 7.06 -5.26
N SER A 22 -13.62 6.36 -4.25
CA SER A 22 -13.20 6.95 -2.97
C SER A 22 -11.77 7.52 -2.99
N VAL A 23 -11.02 7.31 -4.08
CA VAL A 23 -9.65 7.80 -4.21
C VAL A 23 -9.60 9.33 -4.06
N GLY A 24 -8.77 9.79 -3.13
CA GLY A 24 -8.65 11.20 -2.78
C GLY A 24 -9.68 11.69 -1.76
N GLU A 25 -10.64 10.88 -1.31
CA GLU A 25 -11.49 11.21 -0.17
C GLU A 25 -10.72 11.16 1.15
N SER A 26 -11.32 11.67 2.23
CA SER A 26 -10.66 11.69 3.55
C SER A 26 -10.39 10.29 4.11
N GLY A 27 -11.27 9.30 3.83
CA GLY A 27 -11.06 7.90 4.21
C GLY A 27 -9.84 7.32 3.49
N TRP A 28 -9.78 7.48 2.18
CA TRP A 28 -8.65 7.04 1.37
C TRP A 28 -7.34 7.71 1.79
N MET A 29 -7.35 9.02 2.04
CA MET A 29 -6.16 9.74 2.51
C MET A 29 -5.63 9.19 3.85
N LYS A 30 -6.50 8.73 4.74
CA LYS A 30 -6.07 8.11 6.01
C LYS A 30 -5.37 6.78 5.74
N GLN A 31 -5.97 5.91 4.92
CA GLN A 31 -5.38 4.62 4.56
C GLN A 31 -4.06 4.80 3.80
N HIS A 32 -3.99 5.76 2.87
CA HIS A 32 -2.75 6.16 2.19
C HIS A 32 -1.62 6.44 3.19
N VAL A 33 -1.87 7.28 4.20
CA VAL A 33 -0.87 7.62 5.22
C VAL A 33 -0.47 6.40 6.06
N LEU A 34 -1.42 5.52 6.40
CA LEU A 34 -1.09 4.29 7.13
C LEU A 34 -0.17 3.40 6.31
N LEU A 35 -0.47 3.20 5.02
CA LEU A 35 0.34 2.39 4.12
C LEU A 35 1.75 2.98 3.90
N GLN A 36 1.89 4.31 3.83
CA GLN A 36 3.21 4.96 3.81
C GLN A 36 4.03 4.66 5.07
N LYS A 37 3.39 4.69 6.24
CA LYS A 37 4.07 4.41 7.51
C LYS A 37 4.47 2.95 7.63
N LEU A 38 3.59 2.03 7.22
CA LEU A 38 3.89 0.59 7.19
C LEU A 38 5.04 0.28 6.23
N ASN A 39 5.07 0.93 5.06
CA ASN A 39 6.19 0.80 4.12
C ASN A 39 7.51 1.25 4.76
N LEU A 40 7.54 2.44 5.37
CA LEU A 40 8.73 2.93 6.06
C LEU A 40 9.17 1.97 7.17
N GLN A 41 8.22 1.49 7.98
CA GLN A 41 8.51 0.57 9.08
C GLN A 41 9.12 -0.76 8.59
N ALA A 42 8.59 -1.32 7.49
CA ALA A 42 9.12 -2.55 6.91
C ALA A 42 10.57 -2.37 6.43
N HIS A 43 10.87 -1.24 5.77
CA HIS A 43 12.25 -0.90 5.37
C HIS A 43 13.17 -0.70 6.57
N GLU A 44 12.71 -0.04 7.62
CA GLU A 44 13.50 0.15 8.85
C GLU A 44 13.84 -1.19 9.52
N SER A 45 12.88 -2.13 9.58
CA SER A 45 13.14 -3.48 10.12
C SER A 45 14.23 -4.21 9.32
N VAL A 46 14.18 -4.15 7.99
CA VAL A 46 15.20 -4.76 7.12
C VAL A 46 16.56 -4.07 7.30
N GLN A 47 16.61 -2.74 7.36
CA GLN A 47 17.86 -1.99 7.58
C GLN A 47 18.49 -2.31 8.94
N ALA A 48 17.69 -2.58 9.96
CA ALA A 48 18.14 -2.97 11.29
C ALA A 48 18.57 -4.45 11.39
N ASN A 49 18.45 -5.25 10.31
CA ASN A 49 18.55 -6.72 10.34
C ASN A 49 17.65 -7.34 11.43
N ALA A 50 16.49 -6.72 11.67
CA ALA A 50 15.48 -7.21 12.60
C ALA A 50 14.39 -7.95 11.83
N ASP A 51 13.66 -8.84 12.51
CA ASP A 51 12.55 -9.55 11.90
C ASP A 51 11.46 -8.57 11.44
N ASN A 52 11.05 -8.70 10.18
CA ASN A 52 10.03 -7.84 9.59
C ASN A 52 8.62 -8.27 10.03
N PHE A 53 8.23 -7.80 11.22
CA PHE A 53 6.92 -8.09 11.79
C PHE A 53 5.73 -7.53 10.98
N VAL A 54 5.96 -6.62 10.02
CA VAL A 54 4.87 -6.04 9.21
C VAL A 54 4.22 -7.12 8.34
N LEU A 55 5.01 -8.03 7.76
CA LEU A 55 4.46 -9.16 7.00
C LEU A 55 3.63 -10.07 7.89
N GLU A 56 4.18 -10.47 9.05
CA GLU A 56 3.50 -11.37 9.98
C GLU A 56 2.16 -10.81 10.41
N LEU A 57 2.08 -9.51 10.73
CA LEU A 57 0.83 -8.84 11.07
C LEU A 57 -0.14 -8.77 9.87
N LEU A 58 0.36 -8.48 8.66
CA LEU A 58 -0.49 -8.45 7.46
C LEU A 58 -1.11 -9.83 7.16
N VAL A 59 -0.37 -10.92 7.39
CA VAL A 59 -0.85 -12.29 7.24
C VAL A 59 -1.80 -12.66 8.38
N THR A 60 -1.41 -12.39 9.62
CA THR A 60 -2.19 -12.73 10.83
C THR A 60 -3.57 -12.08 10.83
N HIS A 61 -3.68 -10.87 10.29
CA HIS A 61 -4.93 -10.09 10.26
C HIS A 61 -5.65 -10.14 8.90
N ASP A 62 -5.25 -11.03 7.99
CA ASP A 62 -5.82 -11.19 6.64
C ASP A 62 -5.87 -9.86 5.84
N LYS A 63 -4.83 -9.02 5.98
CA LYS A 63 -4.75 -7.71 5.33
C LYS A 63 -3.87 -7.65 4.09
N LEU A 64 -3.17 -8.74 3.77
CA LEU A 64 -2.37 -8.79 2.55
C LEU A 64 -3.25 -8.61 1.29
N THR A 65 -4.43 -9.25 1.27
CA THR A 65 -5.43 -9.08 0.20
C THR A 65 -5.94 -7.64 0.10
N VAL A 66 -6.11 -6.95 1.23
CA VAL A 66 -6.51 -5.53 1.27
C VAL A 66 -5.44 -4.63 0.65
N VAL A 67 -4.15 -4.90 0.91
CA VAL A 67 -3.04 -4.16 0.30
C VAL A 67 -2.97 -4.41 -1.21
N LEU A 68 -3.20 -5.64 -1.66
CA LEU A 68 -3.29 -5.97 -3.10
C LEU A 68 -4.50 -5.30 -3.75
N HIS A 69 -5.65 -5.26 -3.08
CA HIS A 69 -6.83 -4.56 -3.55
C HIS A 69 -6.56 -3.06 -3.72
N GLU A 70 -5.85 -2.42 -2.77
CA GLU A 70 -5.44 -1.02 -2.90
C GLU A 70 -4.54 -0.78 -4.14
N LEU A 71 -3.65 -1.74 -4.47
CA LEU A 71 -2.83 -1.69 -5.69
C LEU A 71 -3.72 -1.69 -6.96
N LEU A 72 -4.69 -2.59 -7.02
CA LEU A 72 -5.63 -2.68 -8.14
C LEU A 72 -6.50 -1.42 -8.26
N VAL A 73 -6.95 -0.88 -7.12
CA VAL A 73 -7.75 0.34 -7.06
C VAL A 73 -6.98 1.54 -7.62
N ILE A 74 -5.72 1.69 -7.24
CA ILE A 74 -4.92 2.83 -7.68
C ILE A 74 -4.49 2.70 -9.15
N GLU A 75 -4.21 1.48 -9.61
CA GLU A 75 -3.98 1.19 -11.02
C GLU A 75 -5.21 1.52 -11.85
N ALA A 76 -6.40 1.04 -11.45
CA ALA A 76 -7.65 1.34 -12.11
C ALA A 76 -7.96 2.84 -12.11
N TRP A 77 -7.68 3.55 -11.01
CA TRP A 77 -7.84 5.00 -10.95
C TRP A 77 -6.91 5.71 -11.93
N ARG A 78 -5.64 5.32 -12.00
CA ARG A 78 -4.67 5.87 -12.94
C ARG A 78 -5.12 5.65 -14.39
N GLU A 79 -5.53 4.43 -14.72
CA GLU A 79 -5.92 4.07 -16.09
C GLU A 79 -7.25 4.64 -16.55
N LYS A 80 -8.24 4.75 -15.65
CA LYS A 80 -9.62 5.11 -16.02
C LYS A 80 -9.99 6.53 -15.65
N VAL A 81 -9.42 7.08 -14.57
CA VAL A 81 -9.74 8.41 -14.05
C VAL A 81 -8.67 9.43 -14.45
N LEU A 82 -7.40 9.16 -14.15
CA LEU A 82 -6.31 10.09 -14.51
C LEU A 82 -6.06 10.16 -16.02
N ALA A 83 -6.44 9.12 -16.77
CA ALA A 83 -6.40 9.14 -18.23
C ALA A 83 -7.37 10.17 -18.86
N ASN A 84 -8.39 10.64 -18.11
CA ASN A 84 -9.32 11.67 -18.58
C ASN A 84 -8.66 13.06 -18.58
N GLU A 85 -8.67 13.73 -19.73
CA GLU A 85 -8.02 15.04 -19.90
C GLU A 85 -8.61 16.14 -19.01
N GLN A 86 -9.92 16.13 -18.78
CA GLN A 86 -10.59 17.12 -17.92
C GLN A 86 -10.16 16.95 -16.47
N VAL A 87 -10.03 15.71 -16.00
CA VAL A 87 -9.50 15.41 -14.66
C VAL A 87 -8.08 15.92 -14.53
N ARG A 88 -7.19 15.63 -15.49
CA ARG A 88 -5.80 16.13 -15.46
C ARG A 88 -5.73 17.65 -15.41
N LYS A 89 -6.51 18.34 -16.26
CA LYS A 89 -6.56 19.82 -16.27
C LYS A 89 -7.06 20.36 -14.93
N HIS A 90 -8.06 19.71 -14.33
CA HIS A 90 -8.57 20.10 -13.02
C HIS A 90 -7.52 19.92 -11.92
N LEU A 91 -6.84 18.76 -11.86
CA LEU A 91 -5.80 18.48 -10.87
C LEU A 91 -4.60 19.42 -11.03
N ALA A 92 -4.17 19.70 -12.27
CA ALA A 92 -3.08 20.64 -12.55
C ALA A 92 -3.42 22.08 -12.13
N LYS A 93 -4.66 22.54 -12.40
CA LYS A 93 -5.10 23.89 -12.01
C LYS A 93 -5.31 24.04 -10.51
N SER A 94 -5.77 22.99 -9.84
CA SER A 94 -6.04 23.02 -8.39
C SER A 94 -4.80 22.80 -7.52
N CYS A 95 -3.64 22.47 -8.11
CA CYS A 95 -2.44 22.06 -7.36
C CYS A 95 -2.78 21.03 -6.26
N SER A 96 -3.65 20.07 -6.61
CA SER A 96 -4.27 19.19 -5.61
C SER A 96 -3.25 18.23 -5.02
N ILE A 97 -2.93 18.42 -3.73
CA ILE A 97 -2.07 17.51 -2.98
C ILE A 97 -2.64 16.08 -2.96
N ARG A 98 -3.96 15.94 -2.95
CA ARG A 98 -4.64 14.63 -3.01
C ARG A 98 -4.42 13.95 -4.36
N GLY A 99 -4.45 14.72 -5.45
CA GLY A 99 -4.13 14.23 -6.79
C GLY A 99 -2.68 13.79 -6.91
N TYR A 100 -1.76 14.52 -6.30
CA TYR A 100 -0.36 14.10 -6.18
C TYR A 100 -0.24 12.77 -5.42
N HIS A 101 -0.85 12.65 -4.24
CA HIS A 101 -0.81 11.40 -3.47
C HIS A 101 -1.39 10.21 -4.25
N ALA A 102 -2.52 10.40 -4.93
CA ALA A 102 -3.11 9.36 -5.77
C ALA A 102 -2.17 8.94 -6.91
N ALA A 103 -1.52 9.89 -7.58
CA ALA A 103 -0.60 9.59 -8.69
C ALA A 103 0.64 8.79 -8.27
N TYR A 104 1.11 8.94 -7.02
CA TYR A 104 2.32 8.26 -6.53
C TYR A 104 2.06 7.08 -5.60
N GLN A 105 0.81 6.85 -5.20
CA GLN A 105 0.45 5.79 -4.25
C GLN A 105 0.89 4.40 -4.73
N GLU A 106 0.71 4.09 -6.02
CA GLU A 106 1.07 2.78 -6.59
C GLU A 106 2.53 2.41 -6.31
N GLY A 107 3.46 3.34 -6.52
CA GLY A 107 4.88 3.09 -6.25
C GLY A 107 5.16 2.76 -4.79
N ALA A 108 4.41 3.37 -3.86
CA ALA A 108 4.54 3.06 -2.44
C ALA A 108 3.94 1.70 -2.06
N ILE A 109 2.84 1.30 -2.69
CA ILE A 109 2.25 -0.04 -2.47
C ILE A 109 3.14 -1.13 -3.05
N CYS A 110 3.67 -0.94 -4.26
CA CYS A 110 4.65 -1.86 -4.85
C CYS A 110 5.90 -1.99 -3.97
N ASN A 111 6.43 -0.87 -3.47
CA ASN A 111 7.60 -0.87 -2.60
C ASN A 111 7.33 -1.59 -1.25
N LEU A 112 6.14 -1.41 -0.66
CA LEU A 112 5.72 -2.15 0.53
C LEU A 112 5.64 -3.66 0.26
N LEU A 113 4.99 -4.06 -0.84
CA LEU A 113 4.85 -5.47 -1.22
C LEU A 113 6.21 -6.10 -1.51
N GLU A 114 7.11 -5.38 -2.18
CA GLU A 114 8.48 -5.84 -2.44
C GLU A 114 9.22 -6.13 -1.13
N VAL A 115 9.24 -5.17 -0.19
CA VAL A 115 10.01 -5.36 1.05
C VAL A 115 9.42 -6.45 1.95
N VAL A 116 8.09 -6.61 2.00
CA VAL A 116 7.48 -7.65 2.85
C VAL A 116 7.55 -9.04 2.21
N LEU A 117 7.41 -9.16 0.88
CA LEU A 117 7.38 -10.48 0.21
C LEU A 117 8.77 -10.98 -0.17
N TYR A 118 9.68 -10.10 -0.60
CA TYR A 118 11.01 -10.51 -1.01
C TYR A 118 11.87 -10.94 0.19
N HIS A 119 11.72 -10.27 1.34
CA HIS A 119 12.42 -10.69 2.57
C HIS A 119 11.94 -12.05 3.07
N ALA A 120 10.63 -12.33 2.97
CA ALA A 120 10.07 -13.64 3.30
C ALA A 120 10.62 -14.74 2.37
N ALA A 121 10.58 -14.47 1.05
CA ALA A 121 11.09 -15.39 0.04
C ALA A 121 12.59 -15.66 0.19
N TYR A 122 13.38 -14.68 0.65
CA TYR A 122 14.79 -14.84 0.94
C TYR A 122 15.05 -15.69 2.19
N GLN A 123 14.27 -15.50 3.26
CA GLN A 123 14.41 -16.29 4.50
C GLN A 123 13.92 -17.74 4.36
N GLU A 124 12.89 -18.00 3.53
CA GLU A 124 12.30 -19.33 3.36
C GLU A 124 12.69 -20.04 2.04
N GLY A 125 13.44 -19.38 1.14
CA GLY A 125 13.81 -19.93 -0.16
C GLY A 125 12.63 -20.09 -1.14
N ALA A 126 11.50 -19.46 -0.87
CA ALA A 126 10.26 -19.62 -1.62
C ALA A 126 9.99 -18.44 -2.57
N ILE A 127 10.52 -18.50 -3.79
CA ILE A 127 10.14 -17.60 -4.91
C ILE A 127 8.83 -18.07 -5.57
N CYS A 128 7.98 -18.79 -4.85
CA CYS A 128 6.73 -19.32 -5.39
C CYS A 128 5.58 -18.77 -4.56
N ASN A 129 4.84 -17.81 -5.13
CA ASN A 129 3.37 -17.65 -5.02
C ASN A 129 2.84 -16.21 -5.15
N LEU A 130 3.64 -15.24 -5.61
CA LEU A 130 3.08 -13.91 -5.96
C LEU A 130 1.95 -14.03 -7.00
N LEU A 131 2.04 -15.00 -7.92
CA LEU A 131 1.03 -15.28 -8.92
C LEU A 131 -0.17 -16.06 -8.38
N GLU A 132 -0.02 -16.89 -7.35
CA GLU A 132 -1.15 -17.65 -6.79
C GLU A 132 -2.08 -16.77 -5.95
N VAL A 133 -1.55 -15.73 -5.28
CA VAL A 133 -2.36 -14.79 -4.51
C VAL A 133 -3.04 -13.74 -5.41
N VAL A 134 -2.46 -13.42 -6.57
CA VAL A 134 -3.01 -12.43 -7.52
C VAL A 134 -4.00 -13.05 -8.53
N LEU A 135 -3.99 -14.38 -8.73
CA LEU A 135 -4.80 -15.07 -9.74
C LEU A 135 -5.90 -16.01 -9.20
N TYR A 136 -6.27 -15.92 -7.91
CA TYR A 136 -7.43 -16.62 -7.35
C TYR A 136 -8.53 -15.66 -6.89
#